data_AF-A0A2N5U868-F1
#
_entry.id   AF-A0A2N5U868-F1
#
_cell.length_a   1.000
_cell.length_b   1.000
_cell.length_c   1.000
_cell.angle_alpha   90.00
_cell.angle_beta   90.00
_cell.angle_gamma   90.00
#
_symmetry.space_group_name_H-M   'P 1'
#
loop_
_entity.id
_entity.type
_entity.pdbx_description
1 polymer ?
#
loop_
_entity_poly.entity_id
_entity_poly.type
_entity_poly.pdbx_seq_one_letter_code
_entity_poly.pdbx_strand_id
1 'polypeptide(L)'
;MPKKDYLLMVKYIEQVHEATILAGLKVVMKTESVPLAEFNEKNPKPVIPTAKWNGYIAKFYERYCTGDARAKAYEDATSDPPIASPRLSNLLLRLQDFSTVVEANRAMKAGDVGRMLNMWKMWSVMSQGLKGLNSYSSYLPRSVLLLTELLPESFAKLFRHSLLFSPSGRDNHYLSKDGYLEIQNYWLKHVYNSSGQGTQIN
;
A
#
# COMPACT_ATOMS: atom_id res chain seq x y z
N MET A 1 1.83 -11.68 -24.70
CA MET A 1 2.19 -10.60 -23.75
C MET A 1 2.81 -11.24 -22.53
N PRO A 2 3.98 -10.79 -22.04
CA PRO A 2 4.48 -11.28 -20.76
C PRO A 2 3.44 -10.98 -19.68
N LYS A 3 3.11 -11.99 -18.88
CA LYS A 3 2.15 -11.86 -17.77
C LYS A 3 2.69 -10.76 -16.84
N LYS A 4 1.94 -9.68 -16.65
CA LYS A 4 2.33 -8.61 -15.71
C LYS A 4 2.37 -9.23 -14.31
N ASP A 5 3.56 -9.32 -13.72
CA ASP A 5 3.73 -9.84 -12.37
C ASP A 5 3.44 -8.72 -11.36
N TYR A 6 2.16 -8.60 -11.01
CA TYR A 6 1.69 -7.60 -10.04
C TYR A 6 2.24 -7.85 -8.63
N LEU A 7 2.52 -9.10 -8.26
CA LEU A 7 3.12 -9.42 -6.96
C LEU A 7 4.54 -8.88 -6.87
N LEU A 8 5.33 -9.07 -7.94
CA LEU A 8 6.67 -8.52 -8.02
C LEU A 8 6.66 -6.98 -8.03
N MET A 9 5.68 -6.37 -8.72
CA MET A 9 5.50 -4.92 -8.70
C MET A 9 5.23 -4.38 -7.29
N VAL A 10 4.29 -4.98 -6.55
CA VAL A 10 3.97 -4.57 -5.17
C VAL A 10 5.18 -4.75 -4.25
N LYS A 11 5.96 -5.83 -4.43
CA LYS A 11 7.21 -6.05 -3.69
C LYS A 11 8.21 -4.92 -3.92
N TYR A 12 8.40 -4.47 -5.16
CA TYR A 12 9.31 -3.36 -5.47
C TYR A 12 8.80 -2.01 -4.94
N ILE A 13 7.47 -1.77 -4.99
CA ILE A 13 6.86 -0.59 -4.37
C ILE A 13 7.16 -0.56 -2.87
N GLU A 14 6.99 -1.68 -2.17
CA GLU A 14 7.26 -1.80 -0.73
C GLU A 14 8.73 -1.49 -0.42
N GLN A 15 9.68 -2.09 -1.15
CA GLN A 15 11.11 -1.86 -0.96
C GLN A 15 11.50 -0.38 -1.17
N VAL A 16 11.01 0.25 -2.24
CA VAL A 16 11.29 1.66 -2.52
C VAL A 16 10.64 2.58 -1.48
N HIS A 17 9.43 2.24 -1.02
CA HIS A 17 8.70 2.99 0.00
C HIS A 17 9.46 2.98 1.34
N GLU A 18 9.87 1.80 1.81
CA GLU A 18 10.63 1.64 3.05
C GLU A 18 12.00 2.30 2.99
N ALA A 19 12.72 2.16 1.87
CA ALA A 19 14.00 2.84 1.67
C ALA A 19 13.84 4.37 1.70
N THR A 20 12.74 4.90 1.14
CA THR A 20 12.44 6.34 1.16
C THR A 20 12.14 6.82 2.59
N ILE A 21 11.35 6.06 3.36
CA ILE A 21 11.07 6.36 4.77
C ILE A 21 12.37 6.36 5.58
N LEU A 22 13.21 5.33 5.40
CA LEU A 22 14.50 5.23 6.09
C LEU A 22 15.41 6.42 5.77
N ALA A 23 15.50 6.82 4.50
CA ALA A 23 16.28 7.98 4.09
C ALA A 23 15.77 9.27 4.77
N GLY A 24 14.45 9.50 4.78
CA GLY A 24 13.88 10.68 5.44
C GLY A 24 14.03 10.65 6.96
N LEU A 25 13.96 9.48 7.61
CA LEU A 25 14.23 9.32 9.03
C LEU A 25 15.69 9.65 9.36
N LYS A 26 16.65 9.20 8.55
CA LYS A 26 18.06 9.57 8.72
C LYS A 26 18.26 11.09 8.67
N VAL A 27 17.55 11.79 7.79
CA VAL A 27 17.57 13.26 7.73
C VAL A 27 17.00 13.89 9.00
N VAL A 28 15.87 13.39 9.49
CA VAL A 28 15.25 13.90 10.73
C VAL A 28 16.14 13.64 11.96
N MET A 29 16.83 12.50 11.97
CA MET A 29 17.73 12.09 13.05
C MET A 29 19.13 12.71 12.94
N LYS A 30 19.46 13.37 11.82
CA LYS A 30 20.79 13.91 11.50
C LYS A 30 21.89 12.84 11.45
N THR A 31 21.57 11.69 10.86
CA THR A 31 22.45 10.52 10.76
C THR A 31 22.73 10.10 9.32
N GLU A 32 22.55 11.00 8.34
CA GLU A 32 22.71 10.74 6.91
C GLU A 32 24.07 10.12 6.58
N SER A 33 25.14 10.67 7.19
CA SER A 33 26.53 10.25 7.04
C SER A 33 26.87 8.92 7.72
N VAL A 34 26.00 8.42 8.62
CA VAL A 34 26.25 7.19 9.36
C VAL A 34 25.85 5.99 8.50
N PRO A 35 26.76 5.06 8.18
CA PRO A 35 26.42 3.85 7.44
C PRO A 35 25.43 2.97 8.20
N LEU A 36 24.55 2.28 7.47
CA LEU A 36 23.71 1.24 8.06
C LEU A 36 24.59 0.00 8.28
N ALA A 37 25.00 -0.23 9.53
CA ALA A 37 25.71 -1.44 9.90
C ALA A 37 24.70 -2.53 10.31
N GLU A 38 25.00 -3.78 9.94
CA GLU A 38 24.21 -4.92 10.40
C GLU A 38 24.29 -5.05 11.93
N PHE A 39 23.16 -5.39 12.54
CA PHE A 39 23.12 -5.62 13.98
C PHE A 39 23.64 -7.02 14.31
N ASN A 40 24.61 -7.10 15.20
CA ASN A 40 25.20 -8.35 15.69
C ASN A 40 25.71 -8.16 17.13
N GLU A 41 26.38 -9.17 17.70
CA GLU A 41 26.92 -9.07 19.06
C GLU A 41 27.93 -7.93 19.26
N LYS A 42 28.69 -7.57 18.21
CA LYS A 42 29.67 -6.47 18.21
C LYS A 42 29.04 -5.10 17.94
N ASN A 43 27.86 -5.07 17.31
CA ASN A 43 27.09 -3.88 16.99
C ASN A 43 25.61 -4.10 17.39
N PRO A 44 25.29 -4.05 18.69
CA PRO A 44 23.94 -4.33 19.16
C PRO A 44 22.94 -3.27 18.68
N LYS A 45 21.64 -3.63 18.66
CA LYS A 45 20.57 -2.70 18.29
C LYS A 45 20.60 -1.47 19.22
N PRO A 46 20.62 -0.24 18.69
CA PRO A 46 20.59 0.95 19.51
C PRO A 46 19.24 1.05 20.23
N VAL A 47 19.28 1.40 21.52
CA VAL A 47 18.08 1.67 22.31
C VAL A 47 17.79 3.16 22.27
N ILE A 48 16.62 3.52 21.75
CA ILE A 48 16.15 4.91 21.70
C ILE A 48 14.98 5.06 22.69
N PRO A 49 15.00 6.06 23.59
CA PRO A 49 13.86 6.32 24.47
C PRO A 49 12.59 6.58 23.66
N THR A 50 11.46 5.99 24.07
CA THR A 50 10.18 6.07 23.33
C THR A 50 9.75 7.50 23.04
N ALA A 51 9.89 8.42 24.00
CA ALA A 51 9.55 9.84 23.79
C ALA A 51 10.40 10.47 22.68
N LYS A 52 11.69 10.15 22.63
CA LYS A 52 12.62 10.64 21.59
C LYS A 52 12.28 10.03 20.23
N TRP A 53 11.99 8.73 20.19
CA TRP A 53 11.53 8.06 18.98
C TRP A 53 10.25 8.68 18.42
N ASN A 54 9.23 8.87 19.26
CA ASN A 54 7.97 9.51 18.86
C ASN A 54 8.20 10.94 18.35
N GLY A 55 9.13 11.69 18.96
CA GLY A 55 9.54 13.00 18.47
C GLY A 55 10.15 12.96 17.05
N TYR A 56 10.92 11.93 16.70
CA TYR A 56 11.41 11.75 15.33
C TYR A 56 10.29 11.38 14.37
N ILE A 57 9.36 10.51 14.76
CA ILE A 57 8.22 10.13 13.93
C ILE A 57 7.31 11.34 13.65
N ALA A 58 7.01 12.15 14.67
CA ALA A 58 6.21 13.36 14.51
C ALA A 58 6.87 14.34 13.52
N LYS A 59 8.18 14.60 13.67
CA LYS A 59 8.94 15.45 12.75
C LYS A 59 8.98 14.91 11.33
N PHE A 60 9.12 13.60 11.16
CA PHE A 60 9.05 12.96 9.84
C PHE A 60 7.67 13.17 9.22
N TYR A 61 6.61 12.93 9.98
CA TYR A 61 5.24 13.08 9.54
C TYR A 61 4.93 14.53 9.13
N GLU A 62 5.24 15.50 9.99
CA GLU A 62 5.04 16.93 9.71
C GLU A 62 5.79 17.37 8.45
N ARG A 63 7.03 16.89 8.27
CA ARG A 63 7.90 17.29 7.17
C ARG A 63 7.57 16.64 5.82
N TYR A 64 7.10 15.40 5.82
CA TYR A 64 7.01 14.61 4.58
C TYR A 64 5.61 14.04 4.29
N CYS A 65 4.70 13.95 5.27
CA CYS A 65 3.44 13.22 5.11
C CYS A 65 2.19 14.11 5.06
N THR A 66 2.29 15.37 5.50
CA THR A 66 1.13 16.29 5.54
C THR A 66 0.72 16.78 4.15
N GLY A 67 -0.53 17.25 4.04
CA GLY A 67 -1.01 17.96 2.84
C GLY A 67 -0.24 19.26 2.63
N ASP A 68 -0.02 20.01 3.71
CA ASP A 68 0.69 21.29 3.68
C ASP A 68 2.15 21.15 3.22
N ALA A 69 2.87 20.11 3.68
CA ALA A 69 4.22 19.85 3.21
C ALA A 69 4.27 19.60 1.69
N ARG A 70 3.25 18.92 1.13
CA ARG A 70 3.12 18.67 -0.30
C ARG A 70 2.76 19.92 -1.07
N ALA A 71 1.78 20.69 -0.60
CA ALA A 71 1.36 21.94 -1.22
C ALA A 71 2.53 22.92 -1.28
N LYS A 72 3.22 23.13 -0.16
CA LYS A 72 4.41 23.97 -0.09
C LYS A 72 5.52 23.50 -1.04
N ALA A 73 5.85 22.21 -1.03
CA ALA A 73 6.88 21.67 -1.91
C ALA A 73 6.53 21.83 -3.41
N TYR A 74 5.23 21.81 -3.75
CA TYR A 74 4.75 22.10 -5.09
C TYR A 74 4.85 23.59 -5.42
N GLU A 75 4.33 24.46 -4.56
CA GLU A 75 4.39 25.93 -4.71
C GLU A 75 5.82 26.43 -4.88
N ASP A 76 6.74 26.00 -4.00
CA ASP A 76 8.17 26.35 -4.07
C ASP A 76 8.81 25.88 -5.38
N ALA A 77 8.32 24.79 -5.97
CA ALA A 77 8.84 24.25 -7.22
C ALA A 77 8.23 24.88 -8.48
N THR A 78 7.05 25.49 -8.36
CA THR A 78 6.31 26.10 -9.48
C THR A 78 6.31 27.63 -9.47
N SER A 79 6.89 28.26 -8.44
CA SER A 79 7.05 29.71 -8.38
C SER A 79 7.91 30.23 -9.53
N ASP A 80 7.79 31.52 -9.84
CA ASP A 80 8.62 32.20 -10.84
C ASP A 80 9.40 33.37 -10.19
N PRO A 81 10.73 33.25 -9.99
CA PRO A 81 11.56 32.08 -10.27
C PRO A 81 11.31 30.91 -9.28
N PRO A 82 11.65 29.65 -9.63
CA PRO A 82 11.50 28.51 -8.72
C PRO A 82 12.37 28.65 -7.47
N ILE A 83 11.75 28.54 -6.29
CA ILE A 83 12.45 28.57 -4.99
C ILE A 83 13.17 27.24 -4.72
N ALA A 84 12.58 26.12 -5.16
CA ALA A 84 13.10 24.77 -4.92
C ALA A 84 12.98 23.86 -6.14
N SER A 85 13.71 22.73 -6.10
CA SER A 85 13.61 21.71 -7.14
C SER A 85 12.29 20.93 -7.05
N PRO A 86 11.64 20.57 -8.17
CA PRO A 86 10.43 19.73 -8.17
C PRO A 86 10.65 18.31 -7.65
N ARG A 87 11.91 17.90 -7.43
CA ARG A 87 12.27 16.57 -6.89
C ARG A 87 11.62 16.30 -5.54
N LEU A 88 11.53 17.30 -4.66
CA LEU A 88 10.89 17.12 -3.36
C LEU A 88 9.39 16.88 -3.53
N SER A 89 8.70 17.72 -4.30
CA SER A 89 7.26 17.56 -4.59
C SER A 89 6.94 16.16 -5.14
N ASN A 90 7.70 15.72 -6.14
CA ASN A 90 7.55 14.38 -6.73
C ASN A 90 7.81 13.26 -5.72
N LEU A 91 8.80 13.43 -4.84
CA LEU A 91 9.11 12.45 -3.78
C LEU A 91 7.96 12.33 -2.79
N LEU A 92 7.37 13.45 -2.35
CA LEU A 92 6.26 13.45 -1.40
C LEU A 92 4.98 12.84 -1.99
N LEU A 93 4.69 13.11 -3.26
CA LEU A 93 3.58 12.47 -3.98
C LEU A 93 3.78 10.95 -4.05
N ARG A 94 4.98 10.50 -4.44
CA ARG A 94 5.30 9.06 -4.46
C ARG A 94 5.18 8.44 -3.06
N LEU A 95 5.64 9.14 -2.02
CA LEU A 95 5.57 8.65 -0.65
C LEU A 95 4.12 8.41 -0.22
N GLN A 96 3.20 9.34 -0.56
CA GLN A 96 1.77 9.18 -0.33
C GLN A 96 1.21 8.02 -1.14
N ASP A 97 1.38 8.01 -2.46
CA ASP A 97 0.76 7.01 -3.33
C ASP A 97 1.21 5.59 -2.95
N PHE A 98 2.51 5.40 -2.73
CA PHE A 98 3.06 4.12 -2.31
C PHE A 98 2.58 3.71 -0.93
N SER A 99 2.40 4.66 0.01
CA SER A 99 1.86 4.34 1.34
C SER A 99 0.48 3.69 1.25
N THR A 100 -0.39 4.17 0.35
CA THR A 100 -1.73 3.59 0.19
C THR A 100 -1.69 2.17 -0.36
N VAL A 101 -0.78 1.88 -1.30
CA VAL A 101 -0.60 0.55 -1.89
C VAL A 101 -0.01 -0.43 -0.87
N VAL A 102 1.03 -0.01 -0.16
CA VAL A 102 1.68 -0.84 0.87
C VAL A 102 0.72 -1.13 2.02
N GLU A 103 -0.02 -0.13 2.49
CA GLU A 103 -1.01 -0.29 3.55
C GLU A 103 -2.17 -1.20 3.12
N ALA A 104 -2.70 -1.03 1.91
CA ALA A 104 -3.75 -1.91 1.39
C ALA A 104 -3.28 -3.38 1.30
N ASN A 105 -2.05 -3.61 0.83
CA ASN A 105 -1.47 -4.95 0.74
C ASN A 105 -1.26 -5.57 2.14
N ARG A 106 -0.76 -4.80 3.11
CA ARG A 106 -0.56 -5.26 4.49
C ARG A 106 -1.88 -5.53 5.20
N ALA A 107 -2.86 -4.64 5.06
CA ALA A 107 -4.20 -4.81 5.59
C ALA A 107 -4.87 -6.06 5.01
N MET A 108 -4.78 -6.25 3.68
CA MET A 108 -5.31 -7.43 3.01
C MET A 108 -4.68 -8.71 3.56
N LYS A 109 -3.35 -8.79 3.63
CA LYS A 109 -2.64 -9.96 4.17
C LYS A 109 -3.02 -10.24 5.63
N ALA A 110 -3.16 -9.20 6.44
CA ALA A 110 -3.56 -9.30 7.84
C ALA A 110 -5.05 -9.65 8.04
N GLY A 111 -5.86 -9.65 6.98
CA GLY A 111 -7.31 -9.83 7.09
C GLY A 111 -8.05 -8.62 7.69
N ASP A 112 -7.40 -7.46 7.79
CA ASP A 112 -7.96 -6.26 8.40
C ASP A 112 -8.76 -5.45 7.37
N VAL A 113 -10.06 -5.77 7.32
CA VAL A 113 -11.00 -5.13 6.40
C VAL A 113 -11.20 -3.65 6.74
N GLY A 114 -11.07 -3.25 8.01
CA GLY A 114 -11.23 -1.86 8.43
C GLY A 114 -10.13 -0.97 7.83
N ARG A 115 -8.88 -1.40 7.98
CA ARG A 115 -7.71 -0.73 7.36
C ARG A 115 -7.82 -0.72 5.84
N MET A 116 -8.26 -1.83 5.24
CA MET A 116 -8.49 -1.91 3.80
C MET A 116 -9.55 -0.91 3.31
N LEU A 117 -10.68 -0.78 4.01
CA LEU A 117 -11.74 0.17 3.66
C LEU A 117 -11.27 1.63 3.75
N ASN A 118 -10.37 1.96 4.67
CA ASN A 118 -9.76 3.29 4.73
C ASN A 118 -8.93 3.59 3.46
N MET A 119 -8.22 2.60 2.91
CA MET A 119 -7.53 2.75 1.63
C MET A 119 -8.52 2.91 0.47
N TRP A 120 -9.61 2.11 0.46
CA TRP A 120 -10.65 2.20 -0.56
C TRP A 120 -11.35 3.57 -0.58
N LYS A 121 -11.55 4.20 0.58
CA LYS A 121 -12.06 5.58 0.68
C LYS A 121 -11.15 6.56 -0.07
N MET A 122 -9.84 6.51 0.16
CA MET A 122 -8.88 7.37 -0.54
C MET A 122 -8.85 7.08 -2.04
N TRP A 123 -8.78 5.79 -2.42
CA TRP A 123 -8.76 5.38 -3.83
C TRP A 123 -10.06 5.72 -4.57
N SER A 124 -11.20 5.79 -3.88
CA SER A 124 -12.47 6.24 -4.46
C SER A 124 -12.38 7.66 -5.02
N VAL A 125 -11.59 8.52 -4.36
CA VAL A 125 -11.31 9.89 -4.82
C VAL A 125 -10.19 9.89 -5.87
N MET A 126 -9.06 9.24 -5.59
CA MET A 126 -7.90 9.23 -6.50
C MET A 126 -8.23 8.65 -7.87
N SER A 127 -9.04 7.58 -7.92
CA SER A 127 -9.43 6.91 -9.16
C SER A 127 -10.24 7.78 -10.11
N GLN A 128 -10.86 8.87 -9.64
CA GLN A 128 -11.55 9.83 -10.52
C GLN A 128 -10.58 10.57 -11.44
N GLY A 129 -9.34 10.79 -10.98
CA GLY A 129 -8.30 11.48 -11.74
C GLY A 129 -7.48 10.56 -12.66
N LEU A 130 -7.64 9.24 -12.55
CA LEU A 130 -6.82 8.26 -13.27
C LEU A 130 -7.53 7.76 -14.53
N LYS A 131 -6.95 8.07 -15.70
CA LYS A 131 -7.46 7.59 -16.99
C LYS A 131 -7.36 6.06 -17.06
N GLY A 132 -8.44 5.40 -17.51
CA GLY A 132 -8.47 3.94 -17.73
C GLY A 132 -9.02 3.11 -16.58
N LEU A 133 -9.40 3.73 -15.45
CA LEU A 133 -10.03 3.06 -14.30
C LEU A 133 -11.55 3.25 -14.22
N ASN A 134 -12.25 3.45 -15.34
CA ASN A 134 -13.67 3.82 -15.39
C ASN A 134 -14.61 2.90 -14.57
N SER A 135 -14.35 1.59 -14.56
CA SER A 135 -15.12 0.66 -13.72
C SER A 135 -14.83 0.89 -12.24
N TYR A 136 -13.56 1.01 -11.85
CA TYR A 136 -13.19 1.19 -10.46
C TYR A 136 -13.59 2.56 -9.92
N SER A 137 -13.51 3.62 -10.73
CA SER A 137 -13.95 4.97 -10.34
C SER A 137 -15.45 5.06 -10.11
N SER A 138 -16.26 4.14 -10.66
CA SER A 138 -17.70 4.10 -10.41
C SER A 138 -18.08 3.09 -9.32
N TYR A 139 -17.55 1.87 -9.35
CA TYR A 139 -17.96 0.81 -8.41
C TYR A 139 -17.33 0.96 -7.02
N LEU A 140 -16.07 1.36 -6.91
CA LEU A 140 -15.39 1.48 -5.62
C LEU A 140 -16.09 2.45 -4.65
N PRO A 141 -16.43 3.70 -5.04
CA PRO A 141 -17.15 4.61 -4.14
C PRO A 141 -18.53 4.06 -3.73
N ARG A 142 -19.24 3.39 -4.65
CA ARG A 142 -20.54 2.76 -4.36
C ARG A 142 -20.37 1.65 -3.33
N SER A 143 -19.37 0.79 -3.48
CA SER A 143 -19.06 -0.27 -2.53
C SER A 143 -18.70 0.28 -1.15
N VAL A 144 -17.90 1.35 -1.09
CA VAL A 144 -17.58 2.01 0.19
C VAL A 144 -18.85 2.53 0.86
N LEU A 145 -19.68 3.31 0.16
CA LEU A 145 -20.94 3.85 0.72
C LEU A 145 -21.90 2.75 1.14
N LEU A 146 -22.03 1.69 0.33
CA LEU A 146 -22.87 0.53 0.65
C LEU A 146 -22.43 -0.11 1.96
N LEU A 147 -21.12 -0.34 2.10
CA LEU A 147 -20.55 -1.03 3.25
C LEU A 147 -20.42 -0.16 4.49
N THR A 148 -20.40 1.18 4.39
CA THR A 148 -20.21 2.05 5.57
C THR A 148 -21.45 2.82 5.98
N GLU A 149 -22.31 3.22 5.04
CA GLU A 149 -23.43 4.13 5.33
C GLU A 149 -24.82 3.55 5.04
N LEU A 150 -24.96 2.73 4.00
CA LEU A 150 -26.29 2.36 3.47
C LEU A 150 -26.84 1.05 4.02
N LEU A 151 -25.99 0.03 4.20
CA LEU A 151 -26.45 -1.26 4.72
C LEU A 151 -26.72 -1.19 6.22
N PRO A 152 -27.75 -1.91 6.71
CA PRO A 152 -27.87 -2.15 8.15
C PRO A 152 -26.60 -2.81 8.69
N GLU A 153 -26.17 -2.43 9.90
CA GLU A 153 -24.85 -2.80 10.43
C GLU A 153 -24.60 -4.32 10.46
N SER A 154 -25.64 -5.13 10.70
CA SER A 154 -25.53 -6.60 10.65
C SER A 154 -25.14 -7.12 9.26
N PHE A 155 -25.76 -6.58 8.20
CA PHE A 155 -25.42 -6.91 6.82
C PHE A 155 -24.06 -6.34 6.43
N ALA A 156 -23.79 -5.09 6.79
CA ALA A 156 -22.50 -4.46 6.52
C ALA A 156 -21.36 -5.30 7.11
N LYS A 157 -21.48 -5.71 8.39
CA LYS A 157 -20.53 -6.60 9.06
C LYS A 157 -20.36 -7.92 8.30
N LEU A 158 -21.46 -8.60 7.95
CA LEU A 158 -21.39 -9.84 7.18
C LEU A 158 -20.61 -9.68 5.87
N PHE A 159 -20.95 -8.66 5.08
CA PHE A 159 -20.29 -8.43 3.79
C PHE A 159 -18.82 -8.05 3.97
N ARG A 160 -18.50 -7.15 4.90
CA ARG A 160 -17.10 -6.78 5.22
C ARG A 160 -16.27 -8.02 5.54
N HIS A 161 -16.76 -8.91 6.41
CA HIS A 161 -16.05 -10.16 6.76
C HIS A 161 -16.01 -11.21 5.64
N SER A 162 -16.75 -11.02 4.54
CA SER A 162 -16.72 -11.91 3.36
C SER A 162 -15.77 -11.45 2.25
N LEU A 163 -15.19 -10.25 2.36
CA LEU A 163 -14.31 -9.68 1.33
C LEU A 163 -12.97 -10.41 1.24
N LEU A 164 -12.46 -10.87 2.38
CA LEU A 164 -11.18 -11.54 2.50
C LEU A 164 -11.37 -12.98 2.99
N PHE A 165 -10.47 -13.86 2.55
CA PHE A 165 -10.48 -15.27 2.88
C PHE A 165 -9.06 -15.70 3.24
N SER A 166 -8.90 -16.53 4.28
CA SER A 166 -7.60 -17.10 4.66
C SER A 166 -7.55 -18.56 4.23
N PRO A 167 -6.90 -18.90 3.08
CA PRO A 167 -6.93 -20.26 2.56
C PRO A 167 -6.23 -21.28 3.44
N SER A 168 -5.20 -20.86 4.19
CA SER A 168 -4.40 -21.77 5.01
C SER A 168 -4.59 -21.55 6.51
N GLY A 169 -5.42 -20.59 6.93
CA GLY A 169 -5.54 -20.19 8.33
C GLY A 169 -4.29 -19.60 8.99
N ARG A 170 -3.23 -19.31 8.20
CA ARG A 170 -1.97 -18.75 8.73
C ARG A 170 -2.08 -17.24 8.87
N ASP A 171 -1.38 -16.71 9.87
CA ASP A 171 -1.22 -15.27 10.04
C ASP A 171 -0.63 -14.63 8.79
N ASN A 172 -1.11 -13.43 8.45
CA ASN A 172 -0.70 -12.66 7.28
C ASN A 172 -0.89 -13.38 5.93
N HIS A 173 -1.78 -14.37 5.86
CA HIS A 173 -2.05 -15.16 4.65
C HIS A 173 -3.50 -15.07 4.19
N TYR A 174 -4.13 -13.91 4.38
CA TYR A 174 -5.42 -13.60 3.77
C TYR A 174 -5.25 -13.15 2.31
N LEU A 175 -6.25 -13.47 1.50
CA LEU A 175 -6.40 -13.07 0.10
C LEU A 175 -7.76 -12.45 -0.11
N SER A 176 -7.91 -11.66 -1.18
CA SER A 176 -9.23 -11.29 -1.66
C SER A 176 -10.00 -12.55 -2.07
N LYS A 177 -11.31 -12.55 -1.85
CA LYS A 177 -12.18 -13.65 -2.31
C LYS A 177 -12.02 -13.91 -3.81
N ASP A 178 -11.92 -12.84 -4.61
CA ASP A 178 -11.69 -12.92 -6.05
C ASP A 178 -10.34 -13.58 -6.39
N GLY A 179 -9.26 -13.18 -5.73
CA GLY A 179 -7.94 -13.80 -5.93
C GLY A 179 -7.92 -15.28 -5.56
N TYR A 180 -8.67 -15.70 -4.54
CA TYR A 180 -8.83 -17.12 -4.24
C TYR A 180 -9.65 -17.85 -5.31
N LEU A 181 -10.72 -17.25 -5.83
CA LEU A 181 -11.49 -17.79 -6.95
C LEU A 181 -10.64 -17.94 -8.22
N GLU A 182 -9.71 -17.02 -8.50
CA GLU A 182 -8.76 -17.14 -9.61
C GLU A 182 -7.86 -18.37 -9.45
N ILE A 183 -7.39 -18.67 -8.24
CA ILE A 183 -6.62 -19.88 -7.95
C ILE A 183 -7.48 -21.12 -8.25
N GLN A 184 -8.72 -21.17 -7.78
CA GLN A 184 -9.63 -22.29 -8.06
C GLN A 184 -9.91 -22.44 -9.56
N ASN A 185 -10.13 -21.34 -10.26
CA ASN A 185 -10.33 -21.31 -11.70
C ASN A 185 -9.09 -21.82 -12.46
N TYR A 186 -7.88 -21.54 -11.96
CA TYR A 186 -6.65 -22.07 -12.53
C TYR A 186 -6.60 -23.61 -12.44
N TRP A 187 -6.88 -24.18 -11.26
CA TRP A 187 -6.93 -25.63 -11.06
C TRP A 187 -7.96 -26.30 -11.99
N LEU A 188 -9.16 -25.72 -12.09
CA LEU A 188 -10.20 -26.22 -12.98
C LEU A 188 -9.75 -26.21 -14.45
N LYS A 189 -9.10 -25.13 -14.91
CA LYS A 189 -8.69 -24.99 -16.31
C LYS A 189 -7.52 -25.88 -16.70
N HIS A 190 -6.56 -26.06 -15.80
CA HIS A 190 -5.27 -26.65 -16.13
C HIS A 190 -5.01 -28.04 -15.54
N VAL A 191 -5.75 -28.45 -14.50
CA VAL A 191 -5.51 -29.74 -13.83
C VAL A 191 -6.72 -30.66 -13.96
N TYR A 192 -7.91 -30.15 -13.67
CA TYR A 192 -9.13 -30.97 -13.64
C TYR A 192 -9.94 -30.97 -14.94
N ASN A 193 -9.48 -30.28 -15.98
CA ASN A 193 -10.13 -30.31 -17.28
C ASN A 193 -9.69 -31.53 -18.08
N SER A 194 -10.62 -32.46 -18.35
CA SER A 194 -10.40 -33.65 -19.19
C SER A 194 -10.19 -33.31 -20.68
N SER A 195 -10.36 -32.05 -21.08
CA SER A 195 -10.24 -31.57 -22.47
C SER A 195 -9.28 -30.38 -22.62
N GLY A 196 -8.50 -30.03 -21.58
CA GLY A 196 -7.66 -28.82 -21.55
C GLY A 196 -6.17 -29.06 -21.85
N GLN A 197 -5.45 -27.99 -22.20
CA GLN A 197 -3.99 -27.98 -22.47
C GLN A 197 -3.12 -28.64 -21.37
N GLY A 198 -3.64 -28.82 -20.14
CA GLY A 198 -2.94 -29.50 -19.05
C GLY A 198 -2.76 -31.01 -19.22
N THR A 199 -3.41 -31.63 -20.20
CA THR A 199 -3.15 -33.03 -20.60
C THR A 199 -1.97 -33.16 -21.56
N GLN A 200 -1.43 -32.04 -22.09
CA GLN A 200 -0.21 -32.04 -22.89
C GLN A 200 1.01 -31.76 -22.00
N ILE A 201 1.42 -32.77 -21.25
CA ILE A 201 2.73 -32.79 -20.59
C ILE A 201 3.69 -33.54 -21.53
N ASN A 202 4.43 -32.78 -22.34
CA ASN A 202 5.64 -33.25 -23.02
C ASN A 202 6.87 -32.76 -22.25
#